data_AF-A0A850XZH5-F1
#
_entry.id   AF-A0A850XZH5-F1
#
_cell.length_a   1.000
_cell.length_b   1.000
_cell.length_c   1.000
_cell.angle_alpha   90.00
_cell.angle_beta   90.00
_cell.angle_gamma   90.00
#
_symmetry.space_group_name_H-M   'P 1'
#
loop_
_entity.id
_entity.type
_entity.pdbx_description
1 polymer ?
#
loop_
_entity_poly.entity_id
_entity_poly.type
_entity_poly.pdbx_seq_one_letter_code
_entity_poly.pdbx_strand_id
1 'polypeptide(L)'
;GLVPPPFVPDPRRVYAKDLGDVGAFSTVKGVELDAGDAALCDAFASGTVPIPWQEELIETGVFEELNVWGAPGTLPPDLDP
;
A
#
# COMPACT_ATOMS: atom_id res chain seq x y z
N GLY A 1 -0.02 20.12 -4.89
CA GLY A 1 0.25 21.17 -5.90
C GLY A 1 -0.12 22.53 -5.33
N LEU A 2 0.50 23.61 -5.80
CA LEU A 2 0.30 24.96 -5.22
C LEU A 2 -0.99 25.66 -5.70
N VAL A 3 -1.71 25.09 -6.66
CA VAL A 3 -2.93 25.65 -7.24
C VAL A 3 -4.09 24.66 -7.07
N PRO A 4 -5.29 25.13 -6.68
CA PRO A 4 -6.47 24.25 -6.59
C PRO A 4 -6.79 23.59 -7.93
N PRO A 5 -7.21 22.31 -7.94
CA PRO A 5 -7.59 21.65 -9.17
C PRO A 5 -8.89 22.27 -9.74
N PRO A 6 -9.05 22.31 -11.07
CA PRO A 6 -10.27 22.85 -11.70
C PRO A 6 -11.51 21.97 -11.47
N PHE A 7 -11.32 20.74 -10.99
CA PHE A 7 -12.37 19.79 -10.67
C PHE A 7 -11.98 19.01 -9.41
N VAL A 8 -12.92 18.91 -8.47
CA VAL A 8 -12.81 18.08 -7.27
C VAL A 8 -13.93 17.03 -7.34
N PRO A 9 -13.61 15.72 -7.38
CA PRO A 9 -14.62 14.68 -7.42
C PRO A 9 -15.45 14.67 -6.13
N ASP A 10 -16.74 14.35 -6.25
CA ASP A 10 -17.61 14.16 -5.09
C ASP A 10 -17.15 12.89 -4.34
N PRO A 11 -16.73 12.99 -3.06
CA PRO A 11 -16.25 11.85 -2.30
C PRO A 11 -17.33 10.77 -2.09
N ARG A 12 -18.61 11.05 -2.35
CA ARG A 12 -19.71 10.09 -2.26
C ARG A 12 -20.01 9.38 -3.57
N ARG A 13 -19.33 9.70 -4.67
CA ARG A 13 -19.60 9.15 -6.00
C ARG A 13 -18.48 8.23 -6.47
N VAL A 14 -18.86 7.04 -6.93
CA VAL A 14 -17.95 6.13 -7.63
C VAL A 14 -17.94 6.50 -9.11
N TYR A 15 -16.76 6.85 -9.64
CA TYR A 15 -16.56 7.24 -11.04
C TYR A 15 -16.15 6.04 -11.90
N ALA A 16 -16.98 5.01 -11.93
CA ALA A 16 -16.78 3.79 -12.72
C ALA A 16 -18.11 3.29 -13.29
N LYS A 17 -18.06 2.29 -14.19
CA LYS A 17 -19.27 1.57 -14.63
C LYS A 17 -19.85 0.77 -13.46
N ASP A 18 -21.16 0.52 -13.51
CA ASP A 18 -21.80 -0.42 -12.61
C ASP A 18 -21.18 -1.81 -12.82
N LEU A 19 -20.99 -2.56 -11.73
CA LEU A 19 -20.49 -3.94 -11.80
C LEU A 19 -21.42 -4.83 -12.64
N GLY A 20 -22.73 -4.56 -12.66
CA GLY A 20 -23.70 -5.26 -13.51
C GLY A 20 -23.52 -4.99 -15.01
N ASP A 21 -22.87 -3.88 -15.36
CA ASP A 21 -22.54 -3.52 -16.75
C ASP A 21 -21.13 -4.01 -17.17
N VAL A 22 -20.38 -4.63 -16.24
CA VAL A 22 -19.08 -5.24 -16.52
C VAL A 22 -19.30 -6.72 -16.86
N GLY A 23 -18.98 -7.11 -18.09
CA GLY A 23 -19.08 -8.49 -18.52
C GLY A 23 -18.15 -9.41 -17.72
N ALA A 24 -18.66 -10.56 -17.29
CA ALA A 24 -17.85 -11.59 -16.66
C ALA A 24 -16.94 -12.27 -17.70
N PHE A 25 -15.68 -12.46 -17.37
CA PHE A 25 -14.78 -13.30 -18.14
C PHE A 25 -14.98 -14.77 -17.75
N SER A 26 -14.93 -15.68 -18.72
CA SER A 26 -14.88 -17.11 -18.44
C SER A 26 -13.55 -17.50 -17.80
N THR A 27 -13.57 -18.35 -16.78
CA THR A 27 -12.35 -18.94 -16.23
C THR A 27 -11.65 -19.79 -17.28
N VAL A 28 -10.36 -19.54 -17.50
CA VAL A 28 -9.51 -20.42 -18.31
C VAL A 28 -9.25 -21.71 -17.51
N LYS A 29 -9.60 -22.86 -18.08
CA LYS A 29 -9.36 -24.19 -17.48
C LYS A 29 -8.17 -24.86 -18.16
N GLY A 30 -7.49 -25.75 -17.44
CA GLY A 30 -6.37 -26.54 -17.98
C GLY A 30 -5.03 -25.80 -18.00
N VAL A 31 -4.88 -24.74 -17.19
CA VAL A 31 -3.59 -24.11 -16.94
C VAL A 31 -2.99 -24.75 -15.69
N GLU A 32 -1.79 -25.32 -15.84
CA GLU A 32 -0.99 -25.82 -14.73
C GLU A 32 0.13 -24.81 -14.48
N LEU A 33 0.34 -24.45 -13.21
CA LEU A 33 1.44 -23.56 -12.81
C LEU A 33 2.70 -24.40 -12.62
N ASP A 34 3.81 -23.93 -13.15
CA ASP A 34 5.09 -24.60 -13.02
C ASP A 34 6.10 -23.80 -12.16
N ALA A 35 7.32 -24.32 -12.08
CA ALA A 35 8.39 -23.70 -11.31
C ALA A 35 8.83 -22.33 -11.86
N GLY A 36 8.68 -22.10 -13.16
CA GLY A 36 8.95 -20.81 -13.80
C GLY A 36 7.93 -19.75 -13.38
N ASP A 37 6.65 -20.13 -13.32
CA ASP A 37 5.58 -19.26 -12.81
C ASP A 37 5.80 -18.89 -11.34
N ALA A 38 6.18 -19.86 -10.51
CA ALA A 38 6.50 -19.63 -9.11
C ALA A 38 7.66 -18.62 -8.95
N ALA A 39 8.75 -18.81 -9.71
CA ALA A 39 9.89 -17.90 -9.67
C ALA A 39 9.52 -16.47 -10.12
N LEU A 40 8.63 -16.33 -11.10
CA LEU A 40 8.11 -15.02 -11.51
C LEU A 40 7.26 -14.38 -10.41
N CYS A 41 6.36 -15.14 -9.79
CA CYS A 41 5.54 -14.66 -8.68
C CYS A 41 6.40 -14.19 -7.50
N ASP A 42 7.45 -14.94 -7.17
CA ASP A 42 8.40 -14.58 -6.10
C ASP A 42 9.17 -13.30 -6.45
N ALA A 43 9.61 -13.15 -7.71
CA ALA A 43 10.29 -11.94 -8.17
C ALA A 43 9.35 -10.73 -8.23
N PHE A 44 8.08 -10.93 -8.57
CA PHE A 44 7.06 -9.88 -8.68
C PHE A 44 6.65 -9.35 -7.31
N ALA A 45 6.44 -10.23 -6.33
CA ALA A 45 5.98 -9.90 -4.99
C ALA A 45 7.13 -9.35 -4.11
N SER A 46 7.75 -8.24 -4.55
CA SER A 46 8.87 -7.59 -3.87
C SER A 46 8.53 -6.98 -2.49
N GLY A 47 7.26 -7.01 -2.11
CA GLY A 47 6.77 -6.51 -0.83
C GLY A 47 6.63 -5.00 -0.83
N THR A 48 7.09 -4.38 0.26
CA THR A 48 6.88 -2.97 0.52
C THR A 48 7.83 -2.08 -0.27
N VAL A 49 7.29 -1.05 -0.92
CA VAL A 49 8.09 0.00 -1.57
C VAL A 49 8.47 1.05 -0.50
N PRO A 50 9.77 1.31 -0.26
CA PRO A 50 10.19 2.07 0.92
C PRO A 50 9.60 3.47 1.06
N ILE A 51 9.57 4.27 -0.01
CA ILE A 51 9.13 5.67 0.06
C ILE A 51 7.63 5.78 0.37
N PRO A 52 6.71 5.19 -0.41
CA PRO A 52 5.28 5.27 -0.12
C PRO A 52 4.91 4.70 1.24
N TRP A 53 5.61 3.68 1.71
CA TRP A 53 5.34 3.10 3.03
C TRP A 53 5.78 4.00 4.17
N GLN A 54 6.92 4.68 4.04
CA GLN A 54 7.33 5.68 5.02
C GLN A 54 6.39 6.89 5.02
N GLU A 55 5.95 7.34 3.83
CA GLU A 55 4.95 8.40 3.70
C GLU A 55 3.64 7.98 4.39
N GLU A 56 3.15 6.76 4.19
CA GLU A 56 1.97 6.22 4.88
C GLU A 56 2.13 6.27 6.41
N LEU A 57 3.27 5.81 6.96
CA LEU A 57 3.53 5.85 8.39
C LEU A 57 3.52 7.27 8.97
N ILE A 58 3.98 8.25 8.21
CA ILE A 58 3.99 9.67 8.61
C ILE A 58 2.58 10.26 8.50
N GLU A 59 1.90 10.07 7.38
CA GLU A 59 0.58 10.65 7.10
C GLU A 59 -0.52 10.09 7.99
N THR A 60 -0.41 8.82 8.40
CA THR A 60 -1.34 8.17 9.34
C THR A 60 -1.05 8.46 10.80
N GLY A 61 0.07 9.15 11.11
CA GLY A 61 0.51 9.46 12.47
C GLY A 61 1.20 8.32 13.21
N VAL A 62 1.27 7.11 12.62
CA VAL A 62 1.89 5.93 13.24
C VAL A 62 3.34 6.18 13.64
N PHE A 63 4.10 6.90 12.80
CA PHE A 63 5.48 7.26 13.12
C PHE A 63 5.55 8.17 14.36
N GLU A 64 4.66 9.16 14.48
CA GLU A 64 4.63 10.07 15.63
C GLU A 64 4.29 9.33 16.94
N GLU A 65 3.36 8.37 16.87
CA GLU A 65 2.94 7.60 18.04
C GLU A 65 4.00 6.60 18.52
N LEU A 66 4.75 5.98 17.60
CA LEU A 66 5.66 4.88 17.92
C LEU A 66 7.12 5.31 18.04
N ASN A 67 7.55 6.35 17.33
CA ASN A 67 8.94 6.80 17.34
C ASN A 67 9.22 7.71 18.55
N VAL A 68 9.14 7.13 19.75
CA VAL A 68 9.28 7.85 21.02
C VAL A 68 10.68 7.69 21.62
N TRP A 69 11.16 8.76 22.26
CA TRP A 69 12.40 8.75 23.05
C TRP A 69 12.09 8.97 24.53
N GLY A 70 12.93 8.39 25.41
CA GLY A 70 12.82 8.59 26.85
C GLY A 70 13.28 9.98 27.32
N ALA A 71 13.47 10.15 28.63
CA ALA A 71 14.06 11.37 29.17
C ALA A 71 15.48 11.62 28.62
N PRO A 72 15.98 12.87 28.62
CA PRO A 72 17.34 13.17 28.17
C PRO A 72 18.39 12.28 28.84
N GLY A 73 19.27 11.69 28.03
CA GLY A 73 20.31 10.76 28.50
C GLY A 73 19.85 9.32 28.73
N THR A 74 18.59 8.97 28.43
CA THR A 74 18.10 7.59 28.43
C THR A 74 17.98 7.05 27.00
N LEU A 75 18.17 5.74 26.83
CA LEU A 75 17.82 5.01 25.61
C LEU A 75 16.42 4.40 25.80
N PRO A 76 15.58 4.36 24.76
CA PRO A 76 14.36 3.58 24.83
C PRO A 76 14.70 2.07 24.92
N PRO A 77 13.82 1.24 25.52
CA PRO A 77 14.16 -0.16 25.84
C PRO A 77 14.55 -1.04 24.64
N ASP A 78 14.06 -0.70 23.44
CA ASP A 78 14.37 -1.38 22.18
C ASP A 78 15.76 -1.01 21.62
N LEU A 79 16.40 0.01 22.18
CA LEU A 79 17.76 0.45 21.85
C LEU A 79 18.76 0.27 23.01
N ASP A 80 18.33 -0.27 24.16
CA ASP A 80 19.21 -0.63 25.29
C ASP A 80 19.82 -2.04 25.05
N PRO A 81 21.15 -2.18 24.87
CA PRO A 81 21.80 -3.39 24.37
C PRO A 81 21.86 -4.59 25.32
#